data_AF-A0AAE4B4P3-F1
#
_entry.id   AF-A0AAE4B4P3-F1
#
_cell.length_a   1.000
_cell.length_b   1.000
_cell.length_c   1.000
_cell.angle_alpha   90.00
_cell.angle_beta   90.00
_cell.angle_gamma   90.00
#
_symmetry.space_group_name_H-M   'P 1'
#
loop_
_entity.id
_entity.type
_entity.pdbx_description
1 polymer ?
#
loop_
_entity_poly.entity_id
_entity_poly.type
_entity_poly.pdbx_seq_one_letter_code
_entity_poly.pdbx_strand_id
1 'polypeptide(L)'
;MSFYLEPGLKQSAEAGEHNFLNKVAAVGRAAGITLKFRDAKEAAVSDPSEEYAVLHMDPPPHQNAVTVRRAYYYPFWSIERTAKRWDFDVAKAVFDPADVPARDAASFVNRWRRKWFEGWAPGPTGHVYIPLQGRLLERRSFQSCTPIEMIRAVLAHDRDRPVFACLHPGERYSAEDIAALDKLEHRNPRFAVQMGGMATLLPGCDYVVTQNSSVGLAGYVFAKPLVLFGRIDFHHIALKPYDSSPAKAIRAAPLHHPDFDAYVWWFLQKMAINAGRPEAEEKIAARLRGFGWPV
;
A
#
# COMPACT_ATOMS: atom_id res chain seq x y z
N MET A 1 7.54 27.23 -2.09
CA MET A 1 7.13 25.84 -1.84
C MET A 1 6.78 25.72 -0.37
N SER A 2 5.54 25.37 -0.08
CA SER A 2 5.05 25.20 1.30
C SER A 2 4.82 23.72 1.60
N PHE A 3 5.41 23.23 2.69
CA PHE A 3 5.17 21.90 3.23
C PHE A 3 4.09 21.99 4.29
N TYR A 4 2.99 21.28 4.10
CA TYR A 4 1.88 21.18 5.05
C TYR A 4 1.95 19.82 5.73
N LEU A 5 2.39 19.83 7.00
CA LEU A 5 2.79 18.62 7.72
C LEU A 5 2.18 18.60 9.12
N GLU A 6 1.91 17.41 9.63
CA GLU A 6 1.47 17.17 11.00
C GLU A 6 2.62 17.50 11.98
N PRO A 7 2.34 17.92 13.23
CA PRO A 7 3.33 18.56 14.10
C PRO A 7 4.68 17.84 14.24
N GLY A 8 4.67 16.53 14.47
CA GLY A 8 5.92 15.75 14.61
C GLY A 8 6.70 15.62 13.29
N LEU A 9 6.00 15.48 12.17
CA LEU A 9 6.64 15.40 10.85
C LEU A 9 7.16 16.77 10.41
N LYS A 10 6.42 17.84 10.72
CA LYS A 10 6.83 19.23 10.52
C LYS A 10 8.15 19.52 11.24
N GLN A 11 8.21 19.23 12.54
CA GLN A 11 9.41 19.44 13.35
C GLN A 11 10.62 18.69 12.77
N SER A 12 10.44 17.42 12.40
CA SER A 12 11.50 16.60 11.80
C SER A 12 11.96 17.14 10.44
N ALA A 13 11.05 17.69 9.63
CA ALA A 13 11.38 18.30 8.34
C ALA A 13 12.10 19.65 8.49
N GLU A 14 11.66 20.49 9.43
CA GLU A 14 12.31 21.78 9.75
C GLU A 14 13.74 21.57 10.28
N ALA A 15 13.94 20.56 11.12
CA ALA A 15 15.25 20.18 11.65
C ALA A 15 16.17 19.50 10.63
N GLY A 16 15.67 19.17 9.43
CA GLY A 16 16.46 18.46 8.43
C GLY A 16 16.72 16.99 8.76
N GLU A 17 15.84 16.35 9.55
CA GLU A 17 16.02 14.95 9.99
C GLU A 17 15.23 13.95 9.12
N HIS A 18 14.20 14.43 8.42
CA HIS A 18 13.37 13.55 7.58
C HIS A 18 13.93 13.40 6.16
N ASN A 19 14.70 12.33 5.92
CA ASN A 19 15.42 12.06 4.65
C ASN A 19 14.66 12.45 3.37
N PHE A 20 13.47 11.88 3.11
CA PHE A 20 12.76 12.14 1.85
C PHE A 20 12.31 13.59 1.68
N LEU A 21 11.71 14.19 2.72
CA LEU A 21 11.28 15.59 2.71
C LEU A 21 12.46 16.54 2.54
N ASN A 22 13.62 16.24 3.13
CA ASN A 22 14.83 17.02 2.91
C ASN A 22 15.26 17.02 1.45
N LYS A 23 15.10 15.90 0.75
CA LYS A 23 15.39 15.80 -0.68
C LYS A 23 14.42 16.60 -1.53
N VAL A 24 13.12 16.59 -1.19
CA VAL A 24 12.13 17.46 -1.84
C VAL A 24 12.46 18.93 -1.60
N ALA A 25 12.81 19.28 -0.36
CA ALA A 25 13.26 20.62 0.01
C ALA A 25 14.53 21.04 -0.74
N ALA A 26 15.51 20.14 -0.90
CA ALA A 26 16.74 20.39 -1.65
C ALA A 26 16.45 20.69 -3.12
N VAL A 27 15.57 19.93 -3.77
CA VAL A 27 15.11 20.20 -5.14
C VAL A 27 14.47 21.59 -5.25
N GLY A 28 13.61 21.97 -4.31
CA GLY A 28 13.02 23.32 -4.27
C GLY A 28 14.06 24.42 -4.10
N ARG A 29 15.02 24.27 -3.19
CA ARG A 29 16.10 25.24 -2.96
C ARG A 29 17.00 25.39 -4.18
N ALA A 30 17.35 24.28 -4.83
CA ALA A 30 18.18 24.29 -6.04
C ALA A 30 17.53 25.08 -7.19
N ALA A 31 16.20 25.10 -7.23
CA ALA A 31 15.42 25.90 -8.17
C ALA A 31 15.17 27.36 -7.72
N GLY A 32 15.79 27.80 -6.62
CA GLY A 32 15.59 29.15 -6.06
C GLY A 32 14.23 29.37 -5.39
N ILE A 33 13.49 28.30 -5.07
CA ILE A 33 12.17 28.41 -4.45
C ILE A 33 12.31 28.52 -2.93
N THR A 34 11.74 29.59 -2.35
CA THR A 34 11.65 29.76 -0.89
C THR A 34 10.80 28.65 -0.27
N LEU A 35 11.31 28.05 0.81
CA LEU A 35 10.61 27.01 1.56
C LEU A 35 9.87 27.56 2.77
N LYS A 36 8.67 27.04 3.02
CA LYS A 36 7.88 27.29 4.24
C LYS A 36 7.40 25.96 4.80
N PHE A 37 7.40 25.81 6.12
CA PHE A 37 6.84 24.65 6.80
C PHE A 37 5.64 25.10 7.64
N ARG A 38 4.47 24.53 7.37
CA ARG A 38 3.16 24.95 7.88
C ARG A 38 2.44 23.76 8.51
N ASP A 39 1.47 24.04 9.37
CA ASP A 39 0.62 23.00 9.93
C ASP A 39 -0.27 22.40 8.83
N ALA A 40 -0.46 21.09 8.83
CA ALA A 40 -1.30 20.39 7.86
C ALA A 40 -2.72 21.00 7.74
N LYS A 41 -3.29 21.53 8.82
CA LYS A 41 -4.63 22.15 8.83
C LYS A 41 -4.70 23.44 8.00
N GLU A 42 -3.58 24.10 7.76
CA GLU A 42 -3.49 25.30 6.93
C GLU A 42 -3.55 24.99 5.43
N ALA A 43 -3.50 23.71 5.01
CA ALA A 43 -3.47 23.35 3.60
C ALA A 43 -4.72 23.80 2.82
N ALA A 44 -5.88 23.88 3.50
CA ALA A 44 -7.14 24.26 2.87
C ALA A 44 -7.18 25.72 2.38
N VAL A 45 -6.31 26.58 2.91
CA VAL A 45 -6.21 28.00 2.52
C VAL A 45 -5.00 28.28 1.61
N SER A 46 -4.34 27.23 1.11
CA SER A 46 -3.23 27.36 0.16
C SER A 46 -3.74 27.92 -1.18
N ASP A 47 -3.04 28.91 -1.72
CA ASP A 47 -3.40 29.59 -2.97
C ASP A 47 -2.53 29.10 -4.14
N PRO A 48 -3.11 28.47 -5.19
CA PRO A 48 -2.34 27.99 -6.33
C PRO A 48 -1.62 29.10 -7.11
N SER A 49 -2.05 30.36 -7.02
CA SER A 49 -1.39 31.49 -7.70
C SER A 49 -0.13 31.96 -6.98
N GLU A 50 0.02 31.64 -5.69
CA GLU A 50 1.11 32.13 -4.86
C GLU A 50 2.13 31.04 -4.52
N GLU A 51 1.73 29.77 -4.52
CA GLU A 51 2.62 28.71 -4.05
C GLU A 51 2.42 27.33 -4.67
N TYR A 52 3.51 26.58 -4.59
CA TYR A 52 3.53 25.13 -4.78
C TYR A 52 3.46 24.44 -3.42
N ALA A 53 2.51 23.53 -3.24
CA ALA A 53 2.22 22.91 -1.94
C ALA A 53 2.59 21.42 -1.92
N VAL A 54 3.26 20.98 -0.87
CA VAL A 54 3.60 19.58 -0.59
C VAL A 54 2.87 19.15 0.68
N LEU A 55 1.94 18.20 0.55
CA LEU A 55 1.18 17.64 1.66
C LEU A 55 1.66 16.22 1.97
N HIS A 56 1.52 15.77 3.20
CA HIS A 56 1.76 14.37 3.56
C HIS A 56 0.43 13.62 3.66
N MET A 57 0.21 12.61 2.80
CA MET A 57 -0.96 11.73 2.78
C MET A 57 -2.34 12.38 2.57
N ASP A 58 -2.46 13.71 2.64
CA ASP A 58 -3.70 14.44 2.43
C ASP A 58 -3.98 14.74 0.95
N PRO A 59 -5.26 14.90 0.56
CA PRO A 59 -5.62 15.29 -0.81
C PRO A 59 -5.04 16.67 -1.15
N PRO A 60 -4.36 16.82 -2.30
CA PRO A 60 -3.89 18.12 -2.76
C PRO A 60 -5.08 19.08 -2.98
N PRO A 61 -5.09 20.29 -2.40
CA PRO A 61 -6.22 21.22 -2.49
C PRO A 61 -6.40 21.86 -3.87
N HIS A 62 -5.36 21.88 -4.70
CA HIS A 62 -5.36 22.56 -5.99
C HIS A 62 -4.31 22.03 -6.97
N GLN A 63 -4.32 22.55 -8.20
CA GLN A 63 -3.45 22.12 -9.30
C GLN A 63 -1.95 22.44 -9.13
N ASN A 64 -1.53 23.21 -8.14
CA ASN A 64 -0.10 23.38 -7.82
C ASN A 64 0.33 22.63 -6.55
N ALA A 65 -0.54 21.75 -6.05
CA ALA A 65 -0.27 20.93 -4.88
C ALA A 65 0.02 19.47 -5.29
N VAL A 66 0.82 18.80 -4.46
CA VAL A 66 1.10 17.37 -4.52
C VAL A 66 0.98 16.77 -3.13
N THR A 67 0.68 15.48 -3.08
CA THR A 67 0.74 14.68 -1.85
C THR A 67 1.90 13.72 -1.94
N VAL A 68 2.65 13.60 -0.85
CA VAL A 68 3.73 12.63 -0.71
C VAL A 68 3.29 11.51 0.21
N ARG A 69 3.67 10.29 -0.15
CA ARG A 69 3.32 9.12 0.64
C ARG A 69 4.38 8.06 0.54
N ARG A 70 4.67 7.40 1.65
CA ARG A 70 5.52 6.22 1.64
C ARG A 70 4.89 5.14 0.74
N ALA A 71 5.66 4.58 -0.18
CA ALA A 71 5.26 3.43 -1.00
C ALA A 71 5.38 2.14 -0.16
N TYR A 72 4.63 2.11 0.94
CA TYR A 72 4.52 1.07 1.95
C TYR A 72 5.77 0.88 2.81
N TYR A 73 6.93 0.70 2.20
CA TYR A 73 8.18 0.39 2.88
C TYR A 73 9.18 1.55 2.77
N TYR A 74 9.88 1.84 3.86
CA TYR A 74 11.03 2.75 3.80
C TYR A 74 12.19 2.08 3.05
N PRO A 75 12.92 2.79 2.16
CA PRO A 75 12.88 4.23 1.88
C PRO A 75 12.11 4.61 0.60
N PHE A 76 11.05 3.90 0.23
CA PHE A 76 10.33 4.14 -1.02
C PHE A 76 9.17 5.12 -0.85
N TRP A 77 9.03 6.07 -1.78
CA TRP A 77 8.06 7.16 -1.74
C TRP A 77 7.41 7.41 -3.09
N SER A 78 6.21 7.98 -3.06
CA SER A 78 5.48 8.51 -4.21
C SER A 78 5.19 10.00 -4.01
N ILE A 79 5.09 10.73 -5.12
CA ILE A 79 4.61 12.12 -5.18
C ILE A 79 3.47 12.12 -6.19
N GLU A 80 2.26 12.52 -5.77
CA GLU A 80 1.02 12.29 -6.52
C GLU A 80 0.07 13.50 -6.48
N ARG A 81 -0.87 13.53 -7.43
CA ARG A 81 -1.92 14.56 -7.55
C ARG A 81 -3.22 14.24 -6.81
N THR A 82 -3.25 13.12 -6.11
CA THR A 82 -4.44 12.61 -5.42
C THR A 82 -3.97 11.79 -4.23
N ALA A 83 -4.76 11.73 -3.15
CA ALA A 83 -4.51 10.84 -2.02
C ALA A 83 -5.05 9.42 -2.25
N LYS A 84 -5.87 9.23 -3.29
CA LYS A 84 -6.48 7.96 -3.67
C LYS A 84 -5.45 7.10 -4.40
N ARG A 85 -4.86 6.12 -3.72
CA ARG A 85 -3.83 5.24 -4.29
C ARG A 85 -4.23 4.56 -5.60
N TRP A 86 -5.48 4.17 -5.75
CA TRP A 86 -5.97 3.57 -7.00
C TRP A 86 -6.02 4.55 -8.19
N ASP A 87 -5.89 5.85 -7.94
CA ASP A 87 -5.81 6.89 -8.97
C ASP A 87 -4.36 7.39 -9.19
N PHE A 88 -3.37 6.80 -8.51
CA PHE A 88 -1.95 7.13 -8.70
C PHE A 88 -1.50 6.74 -10.11
N ASP A 89 -0.45 7.38 -10.61
CA ASP A 89 0.03 7.09 -11.96
C ASP A 89 0.56 5.66 -12.08
N VAL A 90 1.19 5.11 -11.03
CA VAL A 90 1.60 3.70 -11.01
C VAL A 90 0.40 2.74 -11.11
N ALA A 91 -0.78 3.10 -10.59
CA ALA A 91 -1.97 2.27 -10.67
C ALA A 91 -2.52 2.16 -12.11
N LYS A 92 -2.16 3.12 -12.96
CA LYS A 92 -2.56 3.22 -14.38
C LYS A 92 -1.44 2.78 -15.33
N ALA A 93 -0.24 2.55 -14.82
CA ALA A 93 0.91 2.15 -15.61
C ALA A 93 0.76 0.71 -16.10
N VAL A 94 1.39 0.40 -17.24
CA VAL A 94 1.47 -0.97 -17.74
C VAL A 94 2.63 -1.67 -17.05
N PHE A 95 2.35 -2.82 -16.45
CA PHE A 95 3.36 -3.75 -15.98
C PHE A 95 3.55 -4.86 -17.01
N ASP A 96 4.77 -4.96 -17.53
CA ASP A 96 5.22 -6.10 -18.34
C ASP A 96 6.42 -6.76 -17.62
N PRO A 97 6.32 -8.02 -17.19
CA PRO A 97 7.44 -8.72 -16.57
C PRO A 97 8.62 -8.93 -17.52
N ALA A 98 8.42 -8.95 -18.83
CA ALA A 98 9.50 -9.12 -19.81
C ALA A 98 10.48 -7.94 -19.84
N ASP A 99 10.03 -6.75 -19.44
CA ASP A 99 10.84 -5.52 -19.36
C ASP A 99 11.66 -5.41 -18.07
N VAL A 100 11.58 -6.40 -17.18
CA VAL A 100 12.22 -6.36 -15.86
C VAL A 100 13.50 -7.20 -15.84
N PRO A 101 14.64 -6.65 -15.39
CA PRO A 101 15.88 -7.42 -15.25
C PRO A 101 15.73 -8.48 -14.15
N ALA A 102 15.45 -9.73 -14.54
CA ALA A 102 15.11 -10.83 -13.62
C ALA A 102 16.12 -11.04 -12.48
N ARG A 103 17.43 -10.99 -12.78
CA ARG A 103 18.48 -11.15 -11.75
C ARG A 103 18.48 -10.02 -10.72
N ASP A 104 18.29 -8.79 -11.17
CA ASP A 104 18.24 -7.61 -10.30
C ASP A 104 16.96 -7.61 -9.46
N ALA A 105 15.84 -8.05 -10.05
CA ALA A 105 14.57 -8.20 -9.37
C ALA A 105 14.65 -9.21 -8.22
N ALA A 106 15.12 -10.43 -8.49
CA ALA A 106 15.32 -11.46 -7.46
C ALA A 106 16.28 -10.98 -6.36
N SER A 107 17.40 -10.33 -6.74
CA SER A 107 18.37 -9.80 -5.77
C SER A 107 17.79 -8.68 -4.91
N PHE A 108 16.97 -7.81 -5.52
CA PHE A 108 16.26 -6.74 -4.83
C PHE A 108 15.27 -7.29 -3.82
N VAL A 109 14.39 -8.21 -4.23
CA VAL A 109 13.37 -8.78 -3.35
C VAL A 109 14.02 -9.55 -2.20
N ASN A 110 15.03 -10.39 -2.47
CA ASN A 110 15.72 -11.13 -1.43
C ASN A 110 16.38 -10.21 -0.38
N ARG A 111 17.03 -9.12 -0.82
CA ARG A 111 17.62 -8.14 0.09
C ARG A 111 16.58 -7.48 0.97
N TRP A 112 15.48 -7.01 0.39
CA TRP A 112 14.46 -6.27 1.13
C TRP A 112 13.58 -7.18 2.00
N ARG A 113 13.29 -8.40 1.56
CA ARG A 113 12.62 -9.43 2.36
C ARG A 113 13.40 -9.68 3.66
N ARG A 114 14.72 -9.89 3.56
CA ARG A 114 15.57 -10.05 4.76
C ARG A 114 15.53 -8.83 5.68
N LYS A 115 15.54 -7.62 5.11
CA LYS A 115 15.57 -6.38 5.90
C LYS A 115 14.24 -6.06 6.60
N TRP A 116 13.11 -6.26 5.92
CA TRP A 116 11.80 -5.88 6.47
C TRP A 116 11.16 -6.94 7.35
N PHE A 117 11.54 -8.19 7.14
CA PHE A 117 10.92 -9.35 7.78
C PHE A 117 11.95 -10.20 8.53
N GLU A 118 13.03 -9.56 8.99
CA GLU A 118 14.00 -10.17 9.88
C GLU A 118 13.33 -10.70 11.15
N GLY A 119 13.74 -11.89 11.58
CA GLY A 119 13.21 -12.52 12.80
C GLY A 119 11.79 -13.07 12.69
N TRP A 120 11.17 -13.07 11.50
CA TRP A 120 9.86 -13.68 11.31
C TRP A 120 9.94 -15.20 11.43
N ALA A 121 9.11 -15.76 12.31
CA ALA A 121 8.99 -17.19 12.55
C ALA A 121 7.69 -17.69 11.89
N PRO A 122 7.75 -18.41 10.76
CA PRO A 122 6.56 -18.93 10.09
C PRO A 122 5.83 -19.91 11.00
N GLY A 123 4.50 -19.78 11.08
CA GLY A 123 3.63 -20.70 11.80
C GLY A 123 3.07 -21.78 10.88
N PRO A 124 1.74 -22.08 10.95
CA PRO A 124 1.13 -23.11 10.11
C PRO A 124 1.24 -22.78 8.62
N THR A 125 1.13 -23.80 7.77
CA THR A 125 1.14 -23.69 6.31
C THR A 125 -0.19 -24.16 5.72
N GLY A 126 -0.50 -23.76 4.48
CA GLY A 126 -1.66 -24.29 3.74
C GLY A 126 -3.00 -23.63 4.10
N HIS A 127 -2.98 -22.34 4.45
CA HIS A 127 -4.18 -21.58 4.85
C HIS A 127 -4.44 -20.35 4.00
N VAL A 128 -5.67 -19.83 4.07
CA VAL A 128 -6.04 -18.52 3.55
C VAL A 128 -5.79 -17.48 4.62
N TYR A 129 -5.08 -16.40 4.29
CA TYR A 129 -4.82 -15.31 5.21
C TYR A 129 -5.61 -14.05 4.85
N ILE A 130 -6.42 -13.56 5.78
CA ILE A 130 -7.28 -12.38 5.60
C ILE A 130 -6.88 -11.27 6.61
N PRO A 131 -5.92 -10.40 6.27
CA PRO A 131 -5.63 -9.22 7.08
C PRO A 131 -6.79 -8.22 6.98
N LEU A 132 -7.55 -8.08 8.07
CA LEU A 132 -8.68 -7.16 8.16
C LEU A 132 -8.21 -5.73 8.46
N GLN A 133 -9.06 -4.79 8.11
CA GLN A 133 -8.96 -3.36 8.45
C GLN A 133 -10.23 -2.98 9.25
N GLY A 134 -10.40 -1.72 9.65
CA GLY A 134 -11.62 -1.29 10.36
C GLY A 134 -12.88 -1.26 9.49
N ARG A 135 -14.05 -1.04 10.14
CA ARG A 135 -15.39 -0.89 9.54
C ARG A 135 -15.82 -2.14 8.76
N LEU A 136 -16.02 -3.26 9.47
CA LEU A 136 -16.19 -4.57 8.83
C LEU A 136 -17.55 -4.75 8.14
N LEU A 137 -18.57 -4.05 8.63
CA LEU A 137 -19.93 -4.07 8.09
C LEU A 137 -20.21 -2.98 7.05
N GLU A 138 -19.26 -2.09 6.77
CA GLU A 138 -19.44 -1.00 5.82
C GLU A 138 -18.65 -1.24 4.53
N ARG A 139 -19.29 -0.93 3.40
CA ARG A 139 -18.62 -0.92 2.10
C ARG A 139 -18.16 0.50 1.78
N ARG A 140 -16.85 0.71 1.84
CA ARG A 140 -16.20 1.98 1.45
C ARG A 140 -16.15 2.10 -0.08
N SER A 141 -15.98 3.32 -0.58
CA SER A 141 -16.06 3.66 -2.02
C SER A 141 -15.08 2.91 -2.94
N PHE A 142 -13.97 2.43 -2.40
CA PHE A 142 -12.97 1.66 -3.16
C PHE A 142 -13.18 0.14 -3.07
N GLN A 143 -14.12 -0.34 -2.26
CA GLN A 143 -14.35 -1.76 -2.02
C GLN A 143 -15.49 -2.29 -2.90
N SER A 144 -15.35 -3.52 -3.42
CA SER A 144 -16.43 -4.17 -4.17
C SER A 144 -17.56 -4.68 -3.27
N CYS A 145 -17.24 -5.04 -2.02
CA CYS A 145 -18.15 -5.54 -1.00
C CYS A 145 -17.63 -5.16 0.40
N THR A 146 -18.43 -5.35 1.44
CA THR A 146 -17.98 -5.19 2.84
C THR A 146 -16.87 -6.22 3.17
N PRO A 147 -16.02 -5.96 4.18
CA PRO A 147 -15.11 -6.97 4.72
C PRO A 147 -15.80 -8.27 5.16
N ILE A 148 -16.98 -8.21 5.77
CA ILE A 148 -17.74 -9.42 6.14
C ILE A 148 -18.20 -10.22 4.91
N GLU A 149 -18.67 -9.55 3.86
CA GLU A 149 -19.05 -10.23 2.60
C GLU A 149 -17.84 -10.86 1.90
N MET A 150 -16.66 -10.24 1.99
CA MET A 150 -15.41 -10.80 1.48
C MET A 150 -15.07 -12.12 2.20
N ILE A 151 -15.16 -12.16 3.54
CA ILE A 151 -14.93 -13.40 4.32
C ILE A 151 -15.93 -14.48 3.90
N ARG A 152 -17.22 -14.13 3.78
CA ARG A 152 -18.26 -15.06 3.32
C ARG A 152 -17.95 -15.64 1.95
N ALA A 153 -17.48 -14.80 1.01
CA ALA A 153 -17.09 -15.25 -0.32
C ALA A 153 -15.92 -16.24 -0.27
N VAL A 154 -14.91 -15.98 0.58
CA VAL A 154 -13.80 -16.93 0.80
C VAL A 154 -14.32 -18.26 1.30
N LEU A 155 -15.10 -18.26 2.38
CA LEU A 155 -15.64 -19.48 2.98
C LEU A 155 -16.54 -20.28 2.03
N ALA A 156 -17.24 -19.60 1.12
CA ALA A 156 -18.09 -20.23 0.12
C ALA A 156 -17.32 -20.82 -1.07
N HIS A 157 -16.14 -20.32 -1.39
CA HIS A 157 -15.43 -20.64 -2.63
C HIS A 157 -14.06 -21.32 -2.44
N ASP A 158 -13.48 -21.27 -1.24
CA ASP A 158 -12.41 -22.17 -0.79
C ASP A 158 -12.98 -23.10 0.29
N ARG A 159 -13.21 -24.36 -0.09
CA ARG A 159 -13.89 -25.36 0.74
C ARG A 159 -12.95 -26.22 1.58
N ASP A 160 -11.64 -26.10 1.37
CA ASP A 160 -10.66 -27.05 1.89
C ASP A 160 -9.76 -26.42 2.96
N ARG A 161 -9.25 -25.21 2.74
CA ARG A 161 -8.20 -24.62 3.57
C ARG A 161 -8.72 -24.05 4.89
N PRO A 162 -7.93 -24.05 5.98
CA PRO A 162 -8.15 -23.15 7.10
C PRO A 162 -8.15 -21.69 6.65
N VAL A 163 -8.99 -20.86 7.27
CA VAL A 163 -9.12 -19.43 6.95
C VAL A 163 -8.89 -18.62 8.22
N PHE A 164 -7.82 -17.82 8.24
CA PHE A 164 -7.50 -16.94 9.36
C PHE A 164 -7.81 -15.49 8.99
N ALA A 165 -8.80 -14.91 9.67
CA ALA A 165 -9.05 -13.47 9.61
C ALA A 165 -8.40 -12.77 10.79
N CYS A 166 -7.58 -11.76 10.50
CA CYS A 166 -6.78 -11.11 11.52
C CYS A 166 -7.15 -9.65 11.66
N LEU A 167 -7.65 -9.29 12.85
CA LEU A 167 -7.94 -7.92 13.25
C LEU A 167 -6.64 -7.09 13.30
N HIS A 168 -6.73 -5.83 12.90
CA HIS A 168 -5.62 -4.91 12.92
C HIS A 168 -5.51 -4.24 14.31
N PRO A 169 -4.36 -4.33 15.01
CA PRO A 169 -4.24 -3.81 16.39
C PRO A 169 -4.48 -2.31 16.54
N GLY A 170 -4.26 -1.55 15.47
CA GLY A 170 -4.50 -0.10 15.44
C GLY A 170 -5.93 0.32 15.10
N GLU A 171 -6.83 -0.63 14.85
CA GLU A 171 -8.24 -0.35 14.52
C GLU A 171 -9.14 -0.52 15.73
N ARG A 172 -10.27 0.18 15.73
CA ARG A 172 -11.35 0.00 16.71
C ARG A 172 -12.54 -0.67 16.02
N TYR A 173 -13.04 -1.74 16.62
CA TYR A 173 -14.15 -2.52 16.11
C TYR A 173 -15.39 -2.28 16.97
N SER A 174 -16.56 -2.15 16.33
CA SER A 174 -17.82 -2.03 17.06
C SER A 174 -18.26 -3.39 17.62
N ALA A 175 -19.24 -3.40 18.53
CA ALA A 175 -19.81 -4.64 19.04
C ALA A 175 -20.46 -5.46 17.91
N GLU A 176 -21.06 -4.79 16.92
CA GLU A 176 -21.67 -5.43 15.75
C GLU A 176 -20.62 -6.06 14.83
N ASP A 177 -19.48 -5.39 14.62
CA ASP A 177 -18.35 -5.93 13.85
C ASP A 177 -17.85 -7.25 14.48
N ILE A 178 -17.67 -7.28 15.81
CA ILE A 178 -17.24 -8.47 16.54
C ILE A 178 -18.30 -9.57 16.50
N ALA A 179 -19.57 -9.25 16.80
CA ALA A 179 -20.66 -10.22 16.76
C ALA A 179 -20.85 -10.85 15.37
N ALA A 180 -20.59 -10.10 14.29
CA ALA A 180 -20.64 -10.62 12.93
C ALA A 180 -19.51 -11.64 12.66
N LEU A 181 -18.32 -11.42 13.20
CA LEU A 181 -17.19 -12.34 13.12
C LEU A 181 -17.42 -13.61 13.95
N ASP A 182 -17.85 -13.47 15.21
CA ASP A 182 -18.15 -14.60 16.10
C ASP A 182 -19.20 -15.54 15.47
N LYS A 183 -20.22 -14.96 14.83
CA LYS A 183 -21.24 -15.73 14.11
C LYS A 183 -20.67 -16.50 12.92
N LEU A 184 -19.65 -15.97 12.23
CA LEU A 184 -18.98 -16.69 11.16
C LEU A 184 -18.11 -17.81 11.71
N GLU A 185 -17.35 -17.56 12.77
CA GLU A 185 -16.47 -18.54 13.42
C GLU A 185 -17.26 -19.72 13.96
N HIS A 186 -18.36 -19.45 14.67
CA HIS A 186 -19.24 -20.49 15.22
C HIS A 186 -19.87 -21.41 14.14
N ARG A 187 -20.08 -20.88 12.93
CA ARG A 187 -20.71 -21.63 11.82
C ARG A 187 -19.73 -22.35 10.92
N ASN A 188 -18.43 -22.04 11.02
CA ASN A 188 -17.43 -22.51 10.08
C ASN A 188 -16.21 -23.03 10.85
N PRO A 189 -16.08 -24.35 11.08
CA PRO A 189 -14.98 -24.92 11.85
C PRO A 189 -13.57 -24.66 11.29
N ARG A 190 -13.46 -24.28 10.01
CA ARG A 190 -12.20 -23.90 9.36
C ARG A 190 -11.85 -22.42 9.49
N PHE A 191 -12.78 -21.59 9.98
CA PHE A 191 -12.59 -20.15 10.11
C PHE A 191 -12.15 -19.82 11.53
N ALA A 192 -11.10 -19.02 11.66
CA ALA A 192 -10.63 -18.53 12.94
C ALA A 192 -10.34 -17.01 12.87
N VAL A 193 -10.68 -16.31 13.94
CA VAL A 193 -10.42 -14.88 14.11
C VAL A 193 -9.36 -14.68 15.17
N GLN A 194 -8.36 -13.83 14.89
CA GLN A 194 -7.36 -13.46 15.89
C GLN A 194 -6.90 -12.02 15.73
N MET A 195 -6.24 -11.48 16.75
CA MET A 195 -5.59 -10.17 16.66
C MET A 195 -4.17 -10.32 16.10
N GLY A 196 -3.83 -9.58 15.04
CA GLY A 196 -2.49 -9.58 14.46
C GLY A 196 -2.03 -10.94 13.92
N GLY A 197 -0.74 -11.27 14.07
CA GLY A 197 -0.16 -12.54 13.62
C GLY A 197 0.39 -12.55 12.18
N MET A 198 0.64 -11.37 11.59
CA MET A 198 1.20 -11.29 10.23
C MET A 198 2.53 -12.06 10.09
N ALA A 199 3.42 -11.96 11.08
CA ALA A 199 4.74 -12.59 11.03
C ALA A 199 4.69 -14.12 10.98
N THR A 200 3.64 -14.72 11.56
CA THR A 200 3.47 -16.18 11.60
C THR A 200 2.60 -16.68 10.45
N LEU A 201 1.54 -15.95 10.09
CA LEU A 201 0.54 -16.40 9.12
C LEU A 201 0.89 -16.05 7.67
N LEU A 202 1.53 -14.91 7.40
CA LEU A 202 1.80 -14.50 6.02
C LEU A 202 2.77 -15.46 5.29
N PRO A 203 3.89 -15.89 5.89
CA PRO A 203 4.83 -16.75 5.16
C PRO A 203 4.25 -18.14 4.83
N GLY A 204 3.36 -18.66 5.67
CA GLY A 204 2.78 -19.99 5.54
C GLY A 204 1.49 -20.06 4.70
N CYS A 205 0.84 -18.92 4.44
CA CYS A 205 -0.43 -18.92 3.69
C CYS A 205 -0.25 -19.38 2.23
N ASP A 206 -1.29 -19.97 1.65
CA ASP A 206 -1.33 -20.30 0.23
C ASP A 206 -1.66 -19.07 -0.62
N TYR A 207 -2.49 -18.16 -0.09
CA TYR A 207 -2.77 -16.86 -0.69
C TYR A 207 -3.37 -15.89 0.34
N VAL A 208 -3.28 -14.60 0.02
CA VAL A 208 -3.82 -13.50 0.82
C VAL A 208 -5.15 -13.03 0.21
N VAL A 209 -6.12 -12.69 1.05
CA VAL A 209 -7.36 -12.01 0.64
C VAL A 209 -7.51 -10.73 1.43
N THR A 210 -7.68 -9.59 0.76
CA THR A 210 -7.87 -8.32 1.46
C THR A 210 -8.69 -7.34 0.64
N GLN A 211 -9.19 -6.31 1.32
CA GLN A 211 -9.78 -5.15 0.66
C GLN A 211 -8.67 -4.35 -0.03
N ASN A 212 -7.80 -3.68 0.72
CA ASN A 212 -6.61 -3.04 0.15
C ASN A 212 -5.46 -2.88 1.16
N SER A 213 -5.37 -3.82 2.11
CA SER A 213 -4.31 -3.81 3.11
C SER A 213 -2.92 -3.92 2.47
N SER A 214 -1.95 -3.18 3.00
CA SER A 214 -0.54 -3.27 2.59
C SER A 214 0.06 -4.66 2.76
N VAL A 215 -0.56 -5.50 3.60
CA VAL A 215 -0.21 -6.91 3.75
C VAL A 215 -0.35 -7.68 2.43
N GLY A 216 -1.20 -7.24 1.49
CA GLY A 216 -1.26 -7.80 0.14
C GLY A 216 0.06 -7.60 -0.62
N LEU A 217 0.67 -6.41 -0.55
CA LEU A 217 1.99 -6.16 -1.11
C LEU A 217 3.09 -6.93 -0.36
N ALA A 218 2.97 -7.06 0.96
CA ALA A 218 3.86 -7.93 1.74
C ALA A 218 3.81 -9.37 1.22
N GLY A 219 2.61 -9.87 0.90
CA GLY A 219 2.40 -11.18 0.29
C GLY A 219 3.22 -11.39 -0.98
N TYR A 220 3.25 -10.41 -1.89
CA TYR A 220 4.09 -10.51 -3.09
C TYR A 220 5.58 -10.64 -2.78
N VAL A 221 6.07 -9.98 -1.73
CA VAL A 221 7.47 -10.16 -1.28
C VAL A 221 7.73 -11.60 -0.85
N PHE A 222 6.72 -12.34 -0.36
CA PHE A 222 6.77 -13.76 -0.02
C PHE A 222 6.27 -14.69 -1.13
N ALA A 223 6.11 -14.18 -2.36
CA ALA A 223 5.54 -14.91 -3.49
C ALA A 223 4.15 -15.52 -3.20
N LYS A 224 3.33 -14.77 -2.46
CA LYS A 224 1.94 -15.16 -2.13
C LYS A 224 0.98 -14.50 -3.11
N PRO A 225 0.12 -15.30 -3.79
CA PRO A 225 -0.97 -14.78 -4.60
C PRO A 225 -1.90 -13.88 -3.78
N LEU A 226 -2.52 -12.91 -4.44
CA LEU A 226 -3.42 -11.95 -3.81
C LEU A 226 -4.79 -11.95 -4.48
N VAL A 227 -5.84 -12.15 -3.69
CA VAL A 227 -7.22 -11.82 -4.07
C VAL A 227 -7.58 -10.46 -3.48
N LEU A 228 -7.84 -9.48 -4.35
CA LEU A 228 -7.98 -8.08 -3.97
C LEU A 228 -9.41 -7.60 -4.21
N PHE A 229 -10.16 -7.34 -3.13
CA PHE A 229 -11.56 -6.89 -3.18
C PHE A 229 -11.73 -5.36 -3.21
N GLY A 230 -10.65 -4.60 -3.07
CA GLY A 230 -10.67 -3.15 -3.09
C GLY A 230 -9.58 -2.56 -3.99
N ARG A 231 -9.85 -1.38 -4.53
CA ARG A 231 -8.92 -0.70 -5.43
C ARG A 231 -7.68 -0.20 -4.67
N ILE A 232 -6.50 -0.38 -5.28
CA ILE A 232 -5.20 0.03 -4.73
C ILE A 232 -4.18 0.20 -5.86
N ASP A 233 -3.01 0.77 -5.59
CA ASP A 233 -1.92 1.01 -6.57
C ASP A 233 -1.11 -0.25 -6.94
N PHE A 234 -1.02 -1.23 -6.03
CA PHE A 234 -0.29 -2.48 -6.28
C PHE A 234 -1.17 -3.61 -6.88
N HIS A 235 -2.24 -3.30 -7.60
CA HIS A 235 -3.26 -4.26 -8.04
C HIS A 235 -2.93 -5.15 -9.24
N HIS A 236 -1.88 -4.83 -10.03
CA HIS A 236 -1.67 -5.36 -11.38
C HIS A 236 -1.68 -6.90 -11.45
N ILE A 237 -0.87 -7.55 -10.61
CA ILE A 237 -0.76 -9.02 -10.57
C ILE A 237 -1.76 -9.69 -9.61
N ALA A 238 -2.70 -8.94 -9.04
CA ALA A 238 -3.75 -9.48 -8.17
C ALA A 238 -4.87 -10.12 -8.99
N LEU A 239 -5.51 -11.13 -8.41
CA LEU A 239 -6.82 -11.61 -8.83
C LEU A 239 -7.89 -10.69 -8.25
N LYS A 240 -8.66 -10.05 -9.14
CA LYS A 240 -9.61 -8.99 -8.78
C LYS A 240 -11.04 -9.49 -9.01
N PRO A 241 -11.81 -9.79 -7.95
CA PRO A 241 -13.20 -10.21 -8.08
C PRO A 241 -14.08 -9.22 -8.87
N TYR A 242 -13.76 -7.93 -8.80
CA TYR A 242 -14.49 -6.88 -9.51
C TYR A 242 -14.22 -6.81 -11.03
N ASP A 243 -13.18 -7.51 -11.53
CA ASP A 243 -12.94 -7.70 -12.96
C ASP A 243 -13.48 -9.06 -13.46
N SER A 244 -13.96 -9.90 -12.54
CA SER A 244 -14.41 -11.26 -12.84
C SER A 244 -15.56 -11.67 -11.93
N SER A 245 -15.29 -12.52 -10.93
CA SER A 245 -16.21 -12.82 -9.84
C SER A 245 -15.43 -13.31 -8.62
N PRO A 246 -15.98 -13.19 -7.40
CA PRO A 246 -15.34 -13.76 -6.21
C PRO A 246 -15.02 -15.25 -6.37
N ALA A 247 -15.96 -16.01 -6.94
CA ALA A 247 -15.82 -17.43 -7.18
C ALA A 247 -14.65 -17.79 -8.10
N LYS A 248 -14.48 -17.05 -9.21
CA LYS A 248 -13.37 -17.28 -10.17
C LYS A 248 -12.03 -16.88 -9.54
N ALA A 249 -11.96 -15.72 -8.91
CA ALA A 249 -10.74 -15.22 -8.28
C ALA A 249 -10.26 -16.12 -7.15
N ILE A 250 -11.15 -16.52 -6.22
CA ILE A 250 -10.77 -17.34 -5.06
C ILE A 250 -10.30 -18.73 -5.49
N ARG A 251 -11.00 -19.39 -6.43
CA ARG A 251 -10.59 -20.73 -6.90
C ARG A 251 -9.27 -20.73 -7.68
N ALA A 252 -8.96 -19.64 -8.37
CA ALA A 252 -7.71 -19.52 -9.12
C ALA A 252 -6.50 -19.19 -8.21
N ALA A 253 -6.74 -18.59 -7.04
CA ALA A 253 -5.68 -18.03 -6.19
C ALA A 253 -4.58 -19.04 -5.81
N PRO A 254 -4.87 -20.28 -5.41
CA PRO A 254 -3.81 -21.23 -5.02
C PRO A 254 -2.85 -21.61 -6.16
N LEU A 255 -3.25 -21.41 -7.42
CA LEU A 255 -2.46 -21.76 -8.61
C LEU A 255 -1.92 -20.51 -9.34
N HIS A 256 -2.16 -19.32 -8.80
CA HIS A 256 -1.82 -18.07 -9.46
C HIS A 256 -0.38 -17.66 -9.14
N HIS A 257 0.54 -17.93 -10.07
CA HIS A 257 1.97 -17.67 -9.90
C HIS A 257 2.49 -16.66 -10.92
N PRO A 258 2.15 -15.36 -10.80
CA PRO A 258 2.79 -14.32 -11.60
C PRO A 258 4.26 -14.18 -11.22
N ASP A 259 5.03 -13.44 -12.03
CA ASP A 259 6.39 -13.07 -11.65
C ASP A 259 6.40 -12.02 -10.53
N PHE A 260 6.38 -12.51 -9.29
CA PHE A 260 6.34 -11.69 -8.09
C PHE A 260 7.59 -10.83 -7.93
N ASP A 261 8.77 -11.38 -8.25
CA ASP A 261 10.02 -10.66 -8.08
C ASP A 261 10.10 -9.50 -9.07
N ALA A 262 9.75 -9.74 -10.34
CA ALA A 262 9.67 -8.71 -11.36
C ALA A 262 8.69 -7.60 -10.95
N TYR A 263 7.53 -7.98 -10.43
CA TYR A 263 6.52 -7.02 -10.02
C TYR A 263 6.93 -6.15 -8.84
N VAL A 264 7.47 -6.76 -7.77
CA VAL A 264 7.92 -6.01 -6.58
C VAL A 264 9.07 -5.07 -6.94
N TRP A 265 10.00 -5.51 -7.79
CA TRP A 265 11.06 -4.64 -8.30
C TRP A 265 10.49 -3.49 -9.13
N TRP A 266 9.59 -3.77 -10.07
CA TRP A 266 8.96 -2.74 -10.90
C TRP A 266 8.25 -1.71 -10.03
N PHE A 267 7.38 -2.16 -9.12
CA PHE A 267 6.58 -1.29 -8.28
C PHE A 267 7.42 -0.41 -7.34
N LEU A 268 8.46 -0.96 -6.70
CA LEU A 268 9.26 -0.22 -5.72
C LEU A 268 10.52 0.44 -6.30
N GLN A 269 11.27 -0.23 -7.17
CA GLN A 269 12.54 0.29 -7.69
C GLN A 269 12.34 1.18 -8.93
N LYS A 270 11.46 0.79 -9.85
CA LYS A 270 11.20 1.56 -11.09
C LYS A 270 10.21 2.69 -10.84
N MET A 271 9.04 2.37 -10.29
CA MET A 271 7.91 3.30 -10.19
C MET A 271 7.97 4.24 -8.97
N ALA A 272 8.61 3.81 -7.88
CA ALA A 272 8.77 4.65 -6.69
C ALA A 272 10.12 5.40 -6.64
N ILE A 273 10.19 6.39 -5.76
CA ILE A 273 11.40 7.14 -5.45
C ILE A 273 12.06 6.49 -4.24
N ASN A 274 13.25 5.93 -4.42
CA ASN A 274 14.05 5.39 -3.33
C ASN A 274 14.89 6.51 -2.70
N ALA A 275 14.44 7.04 -1.57
CA ALA A 275 15.09 8.16 -0.88
C ALA A 275 16.49 7.81 -0.30
N GLY A 276 16.89 6.54 -0.30
CA GLY A 276 18.22 6.10 0.12
C GLY A 276 19.25 6.06 -1.00
N ARG A 277 18.89 6.50 -2.20
CA ARG A 277 19.74 6.45 -3.40
C ARG A 277 20.22 7.85 -3.82
N PRO A 278 21.41 7.97 -4.44
CA PRO A 278 21.93 9.26 -4.89
C PRO A 278 21.03 9.91 -5.96
N GLU A 279 20.40 9.12 -6.84
CA GLU A 279 19.51 9.62 -7.89
C GLU A 279 18.13 10.08 -7.40
N ALA A 280 17.86 10.06 -6.09
CA ALA A 280 16.54 10.36 -5.54
C ALA A 280 16.07 11.80 -5.86
N GLU A 281 16.97 12.78 -5.76
CA GLU A 281 16.64 14.20 -6.01
C GLU A 281 16.32 14.44 -7.49
N GLU A 282 17.04 13.79 -8.41
CA GLU A 282 16.75 13.83 -9.84
C GLU A 282 15.35 13.26 -10.14
N LYS A 283 15.00 12.10 -9.54
CA LYS A 283 13.67 11.52 -9.67
C LYS A 283 12.57 12.42 -9.10
N ILE A 284 12.83 13.08 -7.97
CA ILE A 284 11.90 14.05 -7.37
C ILE A 284 11.69 15.24 -8.32
N ALA A 285 12.76 15.84 -8.82
CA ALA A 285 12.69 16.96 -9.75
C ALA A 285 11.94 16.59 -11.04
N ALA A 286 12.25 15.44 -11.64
CA ALA A 286 11.53 14.94 -12.81
C ALA A 286 10.03 14.75 -12.53
N ARG A 287 9.68 14.21 -11.36
CA ARG A 287 8.28 14.00 -10.96
C ARG A 287 7.53 15.32 -10.77
N LEU A 288 8.14 16.29 -10.09
CA LEU A 288 7.55 17.62 -9.88
C LEU A 288 7.43 18.41 -11.19
N ARG A 289 8.45 18.36 -12.07
CA ARG A 289 8.36 18.93 -13.43
C ARG A 289 7.24 18.31 -14.25
N GLY A 290 7.04 16.99 -14.14
CA GLY A 290 5.90 16.31 -14.76
C GLY A 290 4.54 16.83 -14.30
N PHE A 291 4.47 17.48 -13.13
CA PHE A 291 3.30 18.18 -12.63
C PHE A 291 3.31 19.70 -12.89
N GLY A 292 4.25 20.19 -13.69
CA GLY A 292 4.36 21.59 -14.07
C GLY A 292 5.13 22.47 -13.09
N TRP A 293 5.87 21.90 -12.13
CA TRP A 293 6.68 22.69 -11.20
C TRP A 293 7.98 23.16 -11.86
N PRO A 294 8.46 24.38 -11.58
CA PRO A 294 9.67 24.95 -12.14
C PRO A 294 10.89 24.54 -11.30
N VAL A 295 11.22 23.25 -11.28
CA VAL A 295 12.35 22.67 -10.52
C VAL A 295 13.28 21.81 -11.37
#